data_AF-A0A5E4VW55-F1
#
_entry.id   AF-A0A5E4VW55-F1
#
_cell.length_a   1.000
_cell.length_b   1.000
_cell.length_c   1.000
_cell.angle_alpha   90.00
_cell.angle_beta   90.00
_cell.angle_gamma   90.00
#
_symmetry.space_group_name_H-M   'P 1'
#
loop_
_entity.id
_entity.type
_entity.pdbx_description
1 polymer ?
#
loop_
_entity_poly.entity_id
_entity_poly.type
_entity_poly.pdbx_seq_one_letter_code
_entity_poly.pdbx_strand_id
1 'polypeptide(L)'
;MRLIPEDGYVQETTVTERRKQKVAIIGSGNIGTDLMIKVMRNSEHLEMGAMVGIDPASDGLARAERLGVPTTAGGIDGLLAMPGFDDIRIAFDATSAKAHAHHNELLQARGVQVIDLTPAAIGPYVIPSINLDAHLDAKNINMVTCGGQATIPIVAAISQVAKVHYAEIVASISSKSAGPGTRANIDEFTETTSKAIEVLGGASRGKAIIVLNPAEPPLIMRDTVFALSEPGDQAAIEASIQAMVDKVHAYVPGYRLKQRVQFELFDASHALNVPGLGKLTGLKTSVFLEVEGAAHYLPAYAGNLDIMTSAALACADRIAATRLALAA
;
A
#
# COMPACT_ATOMS: atom_id res chain seq x y z
N MET A 1 -19.39 1.82 -71.41
CA MET A 1 -20.09 1.36 -70.19
C MET A 1 -19.12 1.56 -69.03
N ARG A 2 -19.57 2.33 -68.04
CA ARG A 2 -18.91 2.94 -66.87
C ARG A 2 -17.51 2.46 -66.43
N LEU A 3 -16.63 3.45 -66.30
CA LEU A 3 -15.46 3.50 -65.42
C LEU A 3 -15.94 3.46 -63.96
N ILE A 4 -15.30 2.65 -63.12
CA ILE A 4 -15.47 2.63 -61.66
C ILE A 4 -14.26 3.35 -61.06
N PRO A 5 -14.42 4.33 -60.15
CA PRO A 5 -13.30 4.96 -59.47
C PRO A 5 -12.79 4.09 -58.30
N GLU A 6 -11.48 4.12 -58.09
CA GLU A 6 -10.80 3.65 -56.89
C GLU A 6 -11.09 4.61 -55.73
N ASP A 7 -11.89 4.18 -54.75
CA ASP A 7 -11.96 4.84 -53.45
C ASP A 7 -11.14 4.03 -52.44
N GLY A 8 -9.95 4.54 -52.14
CA GLY A 8 -9.11 4.06 -51.06
C GLY A 8 -9.73 4.43 -49.70
N TYR A 9 -10.28 3.44 -49.01
CA TYR A 9 -10.60 3.56 -47.59
C TYR A 9 -9.29 3.46 -46.77
N VAL A 10 -8.79 4.60 -46.32
CA VAL A 10 -7.87 4.66 -45.18
C VAL A 10 -8.72 4.45 -43.94
N GLN A 11 -8.57 3.30 -43.26
CA GLN A 11 -9.11 3.13 -41.91
C GLN A 11 -8.29 4.00 -40.97
N GLU A 12 -8.82 5.17 -40.59
CA GLU A 12 -8.41 5.87 -39.39
C GLU A 12 -8.76 4.99 -38.18
N THR A 13 -7.77 4.29 -37.64
CA THR A 13 -7.82 3.78 -36.27
C THR A 13 -7.89 4.99 -35.34
N THR A 14 -9.09 5.45 -35.02
CA THR A 14 -9.33 6.27 -33.84
C THR A 14 -8.97 5.45 -32.62
N VAL A 15 -7.75 5.62 -32.12
CA VAL A 15 -7.40 5.29 -30.75
C VAL A 15 -8.25 6.24 -29.90
N THR A 16 -9.39 5.77 -29.41
CA THR A 16 -10.08 6.45 -28.30
C THR A 16 -9.08 6.53 -27.16
N GLU A 17 -8.53 7.73 -26.92
CA GLU A 17 -7.74 8.00 -25.73
C GLU A 17 -8.57 7.57 -24.53
N ARG A 18 -8.10 6.56 -23.79
CA ARG A 18 -8.77 6.14 -22.56
C ARG A 18 -8.67 7.31 -21.58
N ARG A 19 -9.82 7.88 -21.23
CA ARG A 19 -9.90 8.98 -20.26
C ARG A 19 -9.31 8.51 -18.93
N LYS A 20 -8.19 9.12 -18.52
CA LYS A 20 -7.55 8.88 -17.22
C LYS A 20 -8.00 9.93 -16.21
N GLN A 21 -7.99 9.55 -14.94
CA GLN A 21 -8.31 10.45 -13.83
C GLN A 21 -7.03 11.12 -13.31
N LYS A 22 -7.03 12.45 -13.24
CA LYS A 22 -5.89 13.18 -12.66
C LYS A 22 -5.78 12.97 -11.15
N VAL A 23 -4.55 12.72 -10.69
CA VAL A 23 -4.20 12.55 -9.27
C VAL A 23 -3.21 13.62 -8.79
N ALA A 24 -3.29 13.98 -7.51
CA ALA A 24 -2.22 14.71 -6.83
C ALA A 24 -1.45 13.78 -5.88
N ILE A 25 -0.15 14.02 -5.70
CA ILE A 25 0.65 13.42 -4.64
C ILE A 25 1.16 14.53 -3.73
N ILE A 26 0.83 14.45 -2.44
CA ILE A 26 1.28 15.39 -1.41
C ILE A 26 2.38 14.73 -0.60
N GLY A 27 3.57 15.34 -0.60
CA GLY A 27 4.78 14.80 0.01
C GLY A 27 5.76 14.28 -1.03
N SER A 28 6.72 15.13 -1.42
CA SER A 28 7.76 14.85 -2.42
C SER A 28 8.97 14.07 -1.88
N GLY A 29 8.76 13.24 -0.85
CA GLY A 29 9.79 12.36 -0.28
C GLY A 29 9.94 11.04 -1.06
N ASN A 30 10.58 10.04 -0.44
CA ASN A 30 10.82 8.75 -1.09
C ASN A 30 9.51 8.04 -1.51
N ILE A 31 8.48 8.04 -0.64
CA ILE A 31 7.18 7.39 -0.91
C ILE A 31 6.48 8.09 -2.08
N GLY A 32 6.31 9.42 -2.01
CA GLY A 32 5.59 10.16 -3.05
C GLY A 32 6.29 10.10 -4.41
N THR A 33 7.63 10.17 -4.44
CA THR A 33 8.40 10.10 -5.69
C THR A 33 8.33 8.71 -6.32
N ASP A 34 8.42 7.65 -5.51
CA ASP A 34 8.24 6.27 -5.99
C ASP A 34 6.81 6.05 -6.53
N LEU A 35 5.80 6.54 -5.82
CA LEU A 35 4.40 6.46 -6.23
C LEU A 35 4.14 7.23 -7.54
N MET A 36 4.72 8.42 -7.71
CA MET A 36 4.61 9.19 -8.96
C MET A 36 5.08 8.37 -10.15
N ILE A 37 6.25 7.73 -10.03
CA ILE A 37 6.81 6.90 -11.09
C ILE A 37 5.90 5.71 -11.40
N LYS A 38 5.30 5.09 -10.38
CA LYS A 38 4.32 4.00 -10.54
C LYS A 38 3.03 4.46 -11.23
N VAL A 39 2.47 5.61 -10.84
CA VAL A 39 1.30 6.20 -11.52
C VAL A 39 1.60 6.40 -13.02
N MET A 40 2.74 7.00 -13.34
CA MET A 40 3.10 7.29 -14.74
C MET A 40 3.33 6.03 -15.59
N ARG A 41 3.90 4.96 -15.01
CA ARG A 41 4.34 3.78 -15.75
C ARG A 41 3.35 2.63 -15.75
N ASN A 42 2.59 2.47 -14.67
CA ASN A 42 1.85 1.24 -14.40
C ASN A 42 0.33 1.46 -14.31
N SER A 43 -0.14 2.70 -14.12
CA SER A 43 -1.58 2.94 -14.00
C SER A 43 -2.29 2.87 -15.34
N GLU A 44 -3.42 2.17 -15.37
CA GLU A 44 -4.33 2.13 -16.52
C GLU A 44 -5.36 3.26 -16.48
N HIS A 45 -5.74 3.71 -15.28
CA HIS A 45 -6.88 4.61 -15.07
C HIS A 45 -6.50 5.99 -14.50
N LEU A 46 -5.22 6.20 -14.16
CA LEU A 46 -4.72 7.43 -13.54
C LEU A 46 -3.64 8.10 -14.38
N GLU A 47 -3.54 9.40 -14.21
CA GLU A 47 -2.46 10.24 -14.73
C GLU A 47 -2.05 11.31 -13.70
N MET A 48 -0.78 11.73 -13.72
CA MET A 48 -0.27 12.73 -12.79
C MET A 48 -0.85 14.12 -13.09
N GLY A 49 -1.53 14.71 -12.10
CA GLY A 49 -2.00 16.09 -12.11
C GLY A 49 -1.08 17.05 -11.37
N ALA A 50 -0.54 16.64 -10.21
CA ALA A 50 0.41 17.46 -9.44
C ALA A 50 1.31 16.63 -8.50
N MET A 51 2.54 17.11 -8.30
CA MET A 51 3.42 16.73 -7.18
C MET A 51 3.59 17.93 -6.24
N VAL A 52 3.35 17.72 -4.95
CA VAL A 52 3.24 18.78 -3.96
C VAL A 52 4.25 18.56 -2.84
N GLY A 53 5.01 19.59 -2.51
CA GLY A 53 5.96 19.62 -1.41
C GLY A 53 5.91 20.93 -0.64
N ILE A 54 6.80 21.05 0.36
CA ILE A 54 6.99 22.27 1.17
C ILE A 54 8.42 22.80 1.11
N ASP A 55 9.34 22.04 0.51
CA ASP A 55 10.74 22.39 0.35
C ASP A 55 11.04 22.57 -1.15
N PRO A 56 11.30 23.80 -1.62
CA PRO A 56 11.66 24.06 -3.01
C PRO A 56 12.91 23.29 -3.49
N ALA A 57 13.78 22.86 -2.57
CA ALA A 57 14.99 22.09 -2.89
C ALA A 57 14.77 20.57 -2.90
N SER A 58 13.53 20.10 -2.73
CA SER A 58 13.21 18.67 -2.71
C SER A 58 13.58 17.96 -4.03
N ASP A 59 14.37 16.89 -3.96
CA ASP A 59 14.70 16.06 -5.13
C ASP A 59 13.46 15.50 -5.82
N GLY A 60 12.41 15.16 -5.06
CA GLY A 60 11.14 14.68 -5.61
C GLY A 60 10.42 15.71 -6.47
N LEU A 61 10.45 17.00 -6.08
CA LEU A 61 9.93 18.10 -6.91
C LEU A 61 10.77 18.29 -8.17
N ALA A 62 12.09 18.36 -8.03
CA ALA A 62 12.99 18.47 -9.18
C ALA A 62 12.84 17.28 -10.15
N ARG A 63 12.55 16.07 -9.63
CA ARG A 63 12.26 14.88 -10.43
C ARG A 63 10.92 14.98 -11.15
N ALA A 64 9.88 15.46 -10.49
CA ALA A 64 8.57 15.69 -11.09
C ALA A 64 8.64 16.69 -12.25
N GLU A 65 9.35 17.80 -12.08
CA GLU A 65 9.57 18.80 -13.14
C GLU A 65 10.27 18.21 -14.37
N ARG A 66 11.36 17.44 -14.16
CA ARG A 66 12.06 16.74 -15.25
C ARG A 66 11.17 15.76 -16.02
N LEU A 67 10.12 15.27 -15.38
CA LEU A 67 9.14 14.34 -15.95
C LEU A 67 7.88 15.05 -16.48
N GLY A 68 7.84 16.38 -16.46
CA GLY A 68 6.71 17.17 -16.95
C GLY A 68 5.49 17.17 -16.04
N VAL A 69 5.62 16.75 -14.78
CA VAL A 69 4.54 16.78 -13.79
C VAL A 69 4.48 18.18 -13.15
N PRO A 70 3.31 18.85 -13.11
CA PRO A 70 3.16 20.13 -12.43
C PRO A 70 3.57 20.05 -10.95
N THR A 71 4.33 21.02 -10.47
CA THR A 71 4.87 21.06 -9.11
C THR A 71 4.43 22.29 -8.33
N THR A 72 4.40 22.16 -7.00
CA THR A 72 4.34 23.30 -6.09
C THR A 72 5.08 22.99 -4.79
N ALA A 73 5.80 23.99 -4.27
CA ALA A 73 6.39 23.96 -2.94
C ALA A 73 5.53 24.71 -1.90
N GLY A 74 4.33 25.16 -2.28
CA GLY A 74 3.40 25.89 -1.40
C GLY A 74 2.54 24.98 -0.50
N GLY A 75 2.87 23.69 -0.38
CA GLY A 75 2.06 22.73 0.36
C GLY A 75 0.64 22.58 -0.16
N ILE A 76 -0.29 22.25 0.73
CA ILE A 76 -1.70 22.05 0.38
C ILE A 76 -2.34 23.31 -0.21
N ASP A 77 -2.04 24.49 0.33
CA ASP A 77 -2.57 25.75 -0.19
C ASP A 77 -2.06 26.01 -1.62
N GLY A 78 -0.78 25.69 -1.85
CA GLY A 78 -0.18 25.71 -3.18
C GLY A 78 -0.95 24.82 -4.16
N LEU A 79 -1.30 23.60 -3.77
CA LEU A 79 -2.07 22.66 -4.59
C LEU A 79 -3.46 23.22 -4.94
N LEU A 80 -4.19 23.72 -3.94
CA LEU A 80 -5.55 24.25 -4.13
C LEU A 80 -5.59 25.48 -5.04
N ALA A 81 -4.49 26.22 -5.14
CA ALA A 81 -4.36 27.38 -6.02
C ALA A 81 -3.84 27.04 -7.44
N MET A 82 -3.47 25.78 -7.72
CA MET A 82 -2.91 25.39 -9.02
C MET A 82 -3.98 25.47 -10.13
N PRO A 83 -3.61 25.98 -11.32
CA PRO A 83 -4.43 25.80 -12.51
C PRO A 83 -4.67 24.31 -12.78
N GLY A 84 -5.93 23.93 -13.00
CA GLY A 84 -6.31 22.53 -13.25
C GLY A 84 -6.51 21.68 -11.99
N PHE A 85 -6.45 22.26 -10.78
CA PHE A 85 -6.81 21.54 -9.55
C PHE A 85 -8.23 20.95 -9.64
N ASP A 86 -9.17 21.66 -10.28
CA ASP A 86 -10.55 21.20 -10.47
C ASP A 86 -10.69 19.92 -11.32
N ASP A 87 -9.63 19.42 -11.96
CA ASP A 87 -9.64 18.13 -12.66
C ASP A 87 -9.18 16.97 -11.76
N ILE A 88 -8.55 17.27 -10.63
CA ILE A 88 -8.00 16.29 -9.69
C ILE A 88 -9.17 15.70 -8.88
N ARG A 89 -9.25 14.36 -8.81
CA ARG A 89 -10.32 13.65 -8.07
C ARG A 89 -9.82 12.67 -7.04
N ILE A 90 -8.52 12.37 -7.05
CA ILE A 90 -7.86 11.53 -6.08
C ILE A 90 -6.55 12.22 -5.65
N ALA A 91 -6.28 12.25 -4.36
CA ALA A 91 -5.03 12.73 -3.80
C ALA A 91 -4.40 11.67 -2.91
N PHE A 92 -3.12 11.39 -3.13
CA PHE A 92 -2.31 10.56 -2.25
C PHE A 92 -1.59 11.44 -1.24
N ASP A 93 -1.73 11.14 0.04
CA ASP A 93 -1.00 11.84 1.09
C ASP A 93 0.14 10.97 1.62
N ALA A 94 1.36 11.37 1.29
CA ALA A 94 2.62 10.75 1.71
C ALA A 94 3.44 11.71 2.60
N THR A 95 2.77 12.56 3.40
CA THR A 95 3.43 13.52 4.29
C THR A 95 3.65 12.97 5.70
N SER A 96 2.77 13.29 6.65
CA SER A 96 2.83 12.90 8.05
C SER A 96 1.43 12.81 8.65
N ALA A 97 1.28 12.01 9.71
CA ALA A 97 -0.01 11.83 10.37
C ALA A 97 -0.63 13.16 10.84
N LYS A 98 0.20 14.08 11.35
CA LYS A 98 -0.24 15.39 11.85
C LYS A 98 -0.79 16.31 10.74
N ALA A 99 -0.17 16.27 9.56
CA ALA A 99 -0.59 17.10 8.43
C ALA A 99 -1.84 16.55 7.73
N HIS A 100 -1.98 15.22 7.73
CA HIS A 100 -3.01 14.53 6.98
C HIS A 100 -4.44 14.98 7.31
N ALA A 101 -4.76 15.22 8.59
CA ALA A 101 -6.10 15.66 9.00
C ALA A 101 -6.50 16.97 8.31
N HIS A 102 -5.58 17.93 8.26
CA HIS A 102 -5.79 19.22 7.62
C HIS A 102 -5.89 19.10 6.10
N HIS A 103 -5.00 18.32 5.47
CA HIS A 103 -5.08 18.04 4.03
C HIS A 103 -6.42 17.41 3.66
N ASN A 104 -6.83 16.39 4.43
CA ASN A 104 -8.07 15.66 4.20
C ASN A 104 -9.30 16.58 4.27
N GLU A 105 -9.39 17.45 5.28
CA GLU A 105 -10.48 18.42 5.39
C GLU A 105 -10.60 19.29 4.14
N LEU A 106 -9.48 19.91 3.72
CA LEU A 106 -9.46 20.81 2.58
C LEU A 106 -9.75 20.11 1.25
N LEU A 107 -9.22 18.91 1.04
CA LEU A 107 -9.42 18.12 -0.17
C LEU A 107 -10.86 17.60 -0.27
N GLN A 108 -11.42 17.08 0.82
CA GLN A 108 -12.80 16.60 0.83
C GLN A 108 -13.80 17.73 0.60
N ALA A 109 -13.53 18.94 1.11
CA ALA A 109 -14.37 20.12 0.82
C ALA A 109 -14.42 20.47 -0.68
N ARG A 110 -13.45 19.98 -1.47
CA ARG A 110 -13.39 20.12 -2.93
C ARG A 110 -13.81 18.85 -3.68
N GLY A 111 -14.33 17.84 -2.98
CA GLY A 111 -14.76 16.57 -3.59
C GLY A 111 -13.61 15.67 -4.03
N VAL A 112 -12.39 15.88 -3.54
CA VAL A 112 -11.24 15.02 -3.81
C VAL A 112 -11.24 13.86 -2.82
N GLN A 113 -11.16 12.63 -3.34
CA GLN A 113 -10.98 11.43 -2.51
C GLN A 113 -9.52 11.29 -2.09
N VAL A 114 -9.27 10.89 -0.86
CA VAL A 114 -7.94 10.89 -0.27
C VAL A 114 -7.48 9.45 0.02
N ILE A 115 -6.26 9.14 -0.37
CA ILE A 115 -5.58 7.89 -0.03
C ILE A 115 -4.43 8.26 0.89
N ASP A 116 -4.55 7.87 2.15
CA ASP A 116 -3.63 8.19 3.23
C ASP A 116 -2.54 7.11 3.33
N LEU A 117 -1.30 7.46 2.99
CA LEU A 117 -0.12 6.61 3.15
C LEU A 117 0.59 6.87 4.49
N THR A 118 0.03 7.74 5.34
CA THR A 118 0.51 8.06 6.68
C THR A 118 -0.20 7.19 7.73
N PRO A 119 0.28 7.17 8.99
CA PRO A 119 -0.42 6.46 10.06
C PRO A 119 -1.57 7.27 10.70
N ALA A 120 -2.12 8.31 10.05
CA ALA A 120 -3.18 9.15 10.64
C ALA A 120 -4.48 8.38 10.92
N ALA A 121 -4.80 7.40 10.07
CA ALA A 121 -5.91 6.45 10.27
C ALA A 121 -7.29 7.11 10.49
N ILE A 122 -7.59 8.19 9.74
CA ILE A 122 -8.89 8.90 9.82
C ILE A 122 -9.98 8.16 9.02
N GLY A 123 -9.60 7.57 7.89
CA GLY A 123 -10.46 6.68 7.10
C GLY A 123 -10.31 5.20 7.50
N PRO A 124 -11.17 4.32 6.97
CA PRO A 124 -11.02 2.87 7.13
C PRO A 124 -9.67 2.37 6.63
N TYR A 125 -9.11 1.38 7.33
CA TYR A 125 -7.94 0.65 6.88
C TYR A 125 -8.26 -0.17 5.64
N VAL A 126 -7.42 -0.07 4.62
CA VAL A 126 -7.57 -0.82 3.36
C VAL A 126 -6.30 -1.58 3.03
N ILE A 127 -6.48 -2.87 2.76
CA ILE A 127 -5.48 -3.74 2.15
C ILE A 127 -6.11 -4.31 0.88
N PRO A 128 -5.53 -4.06 -0.31
CA PRO A 128 -6.13 -4.43 -1.59
C PRO A 128 -6.60 -5.89 -1.67
N SER A 129 -5.77 -6.81 -1.17
CA SER A 129 -6.03 -8.25 -1.20
C SER A 129 -7.11 -8.74 -0.21
N ILE A 130 -7.61 -7.86 0.66
CA ILE A 130 -8.58 -8.19 1.72
C ILE A 130 -9.92 -7.47 1.50
N ASN A 131 -9.94 -6.13 1.46
CA ASN A 131 -11.18 -5.37 1.65
C ASN A 131 -11.35 -4.13 0.76
N LEU A 132 -10.54 -3.93 -0.28
CA LEU A 132 -10.64 -2.73 -1.14
C LEU A 132 -12.05 -2.52 -1.73
N ASP A 133 -12.68 -3.57 -2.27
CA ASP A 133 -14.00 -3.43 -2.89
C ASP A 133 -15.09 -2.97 -1.91
N ALA A 134 -14.91 -3.17 -0.60
CA ALA A 134 -15.85 -2.70 0.43
C ALA A 134 -15.73 -1.19 0.73
N HIS A 135 -14.68 -0.53 0.23
CA HIS A 135 -14.36 0.87 0.55
C HIS A 135 -14.16 1.75 -0.68
N LEU A 136 -14.65 1.35 -1.86
CA LEU A 136 -14.52 2.14 -3.09
C LEU A 136 -15.13 3.54 -2.98
N ASP A 137 -16.24 3.66 -2.25
CA ASP A 137 -16.96 4.92 -2.04
C ASP A 137 -16.45 5.74 -0.84
N ALA A 138 -15.48 5.22 -0.07
CA ALA A 138 -14.95 5.92 1.09
C ALA A 138 -14.16 7.15 0.66
N LYS A 139 -14.56 8.34 1.15
CA LYS A 139 -13.91 9.62 0.81
C LYS A 139 -12.44 9.71 1.23
N ASN A 140 -12.06 8.94 2.24
CA ASN A 140 -10.69 8.78 2.71
C ASN A 140 -10.48 7.29 3.01
N ILE A 141 -9.37 6.72 2.57
CA ILE A 141 -8.92 5.38 2.97
C ILE A 141 -7.50 5.46 3.51
N ASN A 142 -7.17 4.63 4.49
CA ASN A 142 -5.84 4.55 5.08
C ASN A 142 -5.12 3.27 4.69
N MET A 143 -3.87 3.41 4.27
CA MET A 143 -3.03 2.31 3.78
C MET A 143 -2.26 1.58 4.90
N VAL A 144 -2.64 1.80 6.16
CA VAL A 144 -2.00 1.20 7.34
C VAL A 144 -0.52 1.59 7.40
N THR A 145 0.38 0.61 7.21
CA THR A 145 1.83 0.77 7.23
C THR A 145 2.43 -0.22 6.24
N CYS A 146 3.70 -0.03 5.86
CA CYS A 146 4.38 -0.98 4.97
C CYS A 146 4.45 -2.40 5.57
N GLY A 147 4.70 -2.50 6.88
CA GLY A 147 4.63 -3.77 7.59
C GLY A 147 3.23 -4.36 7.58
N GLY A 148 2.19 -3.53 7.77
CA GLY A 148 0.80 -3.96 7.70
C GLY A 148 0.42 -4.52 6.33
N GLN A 149 0.71 -3.79 5.25
CA GLN A 149 0.45 -4.24 3.87
C GLN A 149 1.20 -5.53 3.53
N ALA A 150 2.41 -5.75 4.09
CA ALA A 150 3.17 -6.96 3.86
C ALA A 150 2.67 -8.17 4.68
N THR A 151 2.12 -7.96 5.88
CA THR A 151 1.95 -9.04 6.86
C THR A 151 0.50 -9.37 7.22
N ILE A 152 -0.39 -8.39 7.23
CA ILE A 152 -1.81 -8.60 7.54
C ILE A 152 -2.51 -9.51 6.52
N PRO A 153 -2.18 -9.50 5.20
CA PRO A 153 -2.69 -10.51 4.28
C PRO A 153 -2.46 -11.94 4.79
N ILE A 154 -1.27 -12.22 5.34
CA ILE A 154 -0.94 -13.55 5.87
C ILE A 154 -1.75 -13.87 7.10
N VAL A 155 -1.95 -12.92 8.02
CA VAL A 155 -2.82 -13.12 9.19
C VAL A 155 -4.25 -13.43 8.75
N ALA A 156 -4.76 -12.68 7.76
CA ALA A 156 -6.08 -12.90 7.18
C ALA A 156 -6.21 -14.27 6.50
N ALA A 157 -5.16 -14.73 5.81
CA ALA A 157 -5.13 -16.05 5.20
C ALA A 157 -5.23 -17.17 6.24
N ILE A 158 -4.57 -17.02 7.39
CA ILE A 158 -4.66 -17.98 8.50
C ILE A 158 -6.05 -17.91 9.15
N SER A 159 -6.59 -16.71 9.37
CA SER A 159 -7.89 -16.52 10.02
C SER A 159 -9.09 -16.99 9.20
N GLN A 160 -8.94 -17.12 7.88
CA GLN A 160 -9.91 -17.77 6.99
C GLN A 160 -10.02 -19.28 7.24
N VAL A 161 -9.00 -19.92 7.82
CA VAL A 161 -8.96 -21.38 8.04
C VAL A 161 -9.20 -21.74 9.51
N ALA A 162 -8.60 -20.99 10.44
CA ALA A 162 -8.72 -21.24 11.87
C ALA A 162 -8.76 -19.94 12.66
N LYS A 163 -9.49 -19.91 13.78
CA LYS A 163 -9.55 -18.73 14.65
C LYS A 163 -8.16 -18.37 15.16
N VAL A 164 -7.72 -17.14 14.91
CA VAL A 164 -6.42 -16.63 15.37
C VAL A 164 -6.58 -15.95 16.73
N HIS A 165 -5.92 -16.49 17.75
CA HIS A 165 -5.89 -15.89 19.09
C HIS A 165 -4.93 -14.72 19.13
N TYR A 166 -3.73 -14.90 18.61
CA TYR A 166 -2.66 -13.92 18.65
C TYR A 166 -1.91 -13.91 17.33
N ALA A 167 -1.62 -12.72 16.82
CA ALA A 167 -0.72 -12.55 15.69
C ALA A 167 0.32 -11.47 16.00
N GLU A 168 1.58 -11.78 15.72
CA GLU A 168 2.72 -10.89 15.86
C GLU A 168 3.47 -10.80 14.55
N ILE A 169 3.86 -9.58 14.19
CA ILE A 169 4.68 -9.33 13.00
C ILE A 169 5.98 -8.65 13.37
N VAL A 170 7.04 -8.97 12.63
CA VAL A 170 8.36 -8.34 12.74
C VAL A 170 8.79 -7.86 11.36
N ALA A 171 8.71 -6.55 11.14
CA ALA A 171 9.17 -5.89 9.93
C ALA A 171 10.63 -5.46 10.09
N SER A 172 11.53 -5.98 9.27
CA SER A 172 12.95 -5.62 9.25
C SER A 172 13.29 -4.94 7.93
N ILE A 173 13.73 -3.67 8.02
CA ILE A 173 14.00 -2.84 6.84
C ILE A 173 15.39 -2.21 6.90
N SER A 174 15.92 -1.84 5.74
CA SER A 174 17.15 -1.05 5.66
C SER A 174 16.97 0.31 6.32
N SER A 175 17.92 0.72 7.15
CA SER A 175 17.98 2.07 7.73
C SER A 175 17.93 3.18 6.67
N LYS A 176 18.45 2.94 5.45
CA LYS A 176 18.43 3.91 4.33
C LYS A 176 17.04 4.08 3.72
N SER A 177 16.18 3.06 3.83
CA SER A 177 14.80 3.13 3.35
C SER A 177 13.86 3.88 4.31
N ALA A 178 14.24 4.01 5.58
CA ALA A 178 13.48 4.71 6.60
C ALA A 178 13.85 6.20 6.67
N GLY A 179 13.08 7.04 5.98
CA GLY A 179 13.22 8.49 6.01
C GLY A 179 12.82 9.13 7.36
N PRO A 180 12.99 10.46 7.52
CA PRO A 180 12.67 11.17 8.76
C PRO A 180 11.21 10.97 9.21
N GLY A 181 10.26 10.95 8.27
CA GLY A 181 8.85 10.71 8.57
C GLY A 181 8.61 9.36 9.25
N THR A 182 9.17 8.26 8.72
CA THR A 182 9.06 6.94 9.35
C THR A 182 9.65 6.92 10.76
N ARG A 183 10.81 7.58 10.95
CA ARG A 183 11.51 7.61 12.25
C ARG A 183 10.77 8.40 13.31
N ALA A 184 10.09 9.48 12.91
CA ALA A 184 9.32 10.32 13.81
C ALA A 184 7.97 9.73 14.23
N ASN A 185 7.51 8.65 13.58
CA ASN A 185 6.21 8.03 13.83
C ASN A 185 6.34 6.51 14.10
N ILE A 186 7.41 6.09 14.81
CA ILE A 186 7.70 4.66 15.03
C ILE A 186 6.71 4.01 16.00
N ASP A 187 6.19 4.77 16.97
CA ASP A 187 5.20 4.30 17.93
C ASP A 187 3.87 4.07 17.20
N GLU A 188 3.43 5.05 16.40
CA GLU A 188 2.22 4.97 15.57
C GLU A 188 2.30 3.81 14.58
N PHE A 189 3.50 3.48 14.05
CA PHE A 189 3.68 2.27 13.25
C PHE A 189 3.28 1.03 14.04
N THR A 190 3.76 0.87 15.27
CA THR A 190 3.48 -0.32 16.07
C THR A 190 2.01 -0.39 16.48
N GLU A 191 1.42 0.73 16.90
CA GLU A 191 0.03 0.83 17.35
C GLU A 191 -0.96 0.58 16.21
N THR A 192 -0.80 1.30 15.10
CA THR A 192 -1.66 1.19 13.91
C THR A 192 -1.58 -0.21 13.31
N THR A 193 -0.38 -0.76 13.18
CA THR A 193 -0.21 -2.11 12.61
C THR A 193 -0.80 -3.17 13.53
N SER A 194 -0.58 -3.08 14.84
CA SER A 194 -1.17 -4.01 15.81
C SER A 194 -2.70 -3.96 15.75
N LYS A 195 -3.29 -2.76 15.61
CA LYS A 195 -4.74 -2.63 15.50
C LYS A 195 -5.28 -3.19 14.19
N ALA A 196 -4.60 -2.94 13.08
CA ALA A 196 -5.02 -3.46 11.78
C ALA A 196 -4.85 -4.98 11.68
N ILE A 197 -3.89 -5.59 12.37
CA ILE A 197 -3.79 -7.05 12.53
C ILE A 197 -5.08 -7.63 13.16
N GLU A 198 -5.65 -6.94 14.15
CA GLU A 198 -6.90 -7.36 14.78
C GLU A 198 -8.10 -7.15 13.84
N VAL A 199 -8.23 -5.93 13.31
CA VAL A 199 -9.41 -5.50 12.56
C VAL A 199 -9.51 -6.14 11.18
N LEU A 200 -8.39 -6.19 10.44
CA LEU A 200 -8.33 -6.72 9.08
C LEU A 200 -7.78 -8.15 9.02
N GLY A 201 -6.80 -8.46 9.88
CA GLY A 201 -6.22 -9.80 9.94
C GLY A 201 -7.12 -10.81 10.65
N GLY A 202 -8.03 -10.37 11.52
CA GLY A 202 -8.94 -11.25 12.27
C GLY A 202 -8.31 -11.92 13.49
N ALA A 203 -7.15 -11.45 13.95
CA ALA A 203 -6.56 -11.92 15.20
C ALA A 203 -7.30 -11.32 16.41
N SER A 204 -7.46 -12.11 17.48
CA SER A 204 -8.06 -11.57 18.72
C SER A 204 -7.15 -10.56 19.41
N ARG A 205 -5.83 -10.66 19.20
CA ARG A 205 -4.83 -9.68 19.65
C ARG A 205 -3.69 -9.57 18.65
N GLY A 206 -3.31 -8.33 18.32
CA GLY A 206 -2.20 -8.03 17.42
C GLY A 206 -0.96 -7.50 18.14
N LYS A 207 0.21 -7.74 17.56
CA LYS A 207 1.47 -7.06 17.91
C LYS A 207 2.30 -6.79 16.67
N ALA A 208 2.92 -5.63 16.60
CA ALA A 208 3.89 -5.28 15.58
C ALA A 208 5.22 -4.85 16.19
N ILE A 209 6.30 -5.26 15.53
CA ILE A 209 7.68 -4.84 15.81
C ILE A 209 8.28 -4.34 14.49
N ILE A 210 9.02 -3.25 14.55
CA ILE A 210 9.85 -2.75 13.45
C ILE A 210 11.32 -2.69 13.86
N VAL A 211 12.21 -3.12 12.97
CA VAL A 211 13.65 -3.12 13.16
C VAL A 211 14.32 -2.41 11.99
N LEU A 212 15.15 -1.42 12.30
CA LEU A 212 16.00 -0.71 11.33
C LEU A 212 17.41 -1.30 11.37
N ASN A 213 17.88 -1.84 10.25
CA ASN A 213 19.20 -2.44 10.16
C ASN A 213 20.10 -1.63 9.18
N PRO A 214 21.28 -1.15 9.62
CA PRO A 214 22.18 -0.34 8.80
C PRO A 214 23.23 -1.13 7.99
N ALA A 215 23.06 -2.45 7.83
CA ALA A 215 24.02 -3.29 7.09
C ALA A 215 24.28 -2.81 5.65
N GLU A 216 25.48 -3.12 5.15
CA GLU A 216 25.91 -2.91 3.77
C GLU A 216 26.36 -4.25 3.15
N PRO A 217 25.86 -4.64 1.96
CA PRO A 217 24.86 -3.92 1.15
C PRO A 217 23.50 -3.82 1.88
N PRO A 218 22.66 -2.81 1.58
CA PRO A 218 21.39 -2.62 2.26
C PRO A 218 20.49 -3.84 2.09
N LEU A 219 19.94 -4.32 3.20
CA LEU A 219 19.07 -5.50 3.22
C LEU A 219 17.74 -5.27 2.49
N ILE A 220 17.30 -6.30 1.77
CA ILE A 220 15.92 -6.44 1.30
C ILE A 220 14.99 -6.48 2.52
N MET A 221 13.79 -5.89 2.39
CA MET A 221 12.76 -5.98 3.42
C MET A 221 12.42 -7.44 3.73
N ARG A 222 12.43 -7.77 5.01
CA ARG A 222 12.00 -9.06 5.54
C ARG A 222 10.88 -8.84 6.52
N ASP A 223 9.85 -9.67 6.41
CA ASP A 223 8.78 -9.70 7.39
C ASP A 223 8.62 -11.12 7.90
N THR A 224 8.41 -11.24 9.20
CA THR A 224 8.05 -12.52 9.82
C THR A 224 6.70 -12.37 10.47
N VAL A 225 5.80 -13.32 10.22
CA VAL A 225 4.47 -13.39 10.83
C VAL A 225 4.41 -14.62 11.71
N PHE A 226 4.08 -14.44 12.98
CA PHE A 226 3.76 -15.49 13.92
C PHE A 226 2.28 -15.40 14.25
N ALA A 227 1.52 -16.48 14.01
CA ALA A 227 0.13 -16.55 14.41
C ALA A 227 -0.10 -17.80 15.27
N LEU A 228 -0.70 -17.62 16.44
CA LEU A 228 -1.23 -18.71 17.25
C LEU A 228 -2.74 -18.81 16.98
N SER A 229 -3.15 -19.85 16.28
CA SER A 229 -4.56 -20.17 16.03
C SER A 229 -5.01 -21.36 16.86
N GLU A 230 -6.31 -21.63 16.85
CA GLU A 230 -6.83 -22.95 17.17
C GLU A 230 -6.11 -24.03 16.31
N PRO A 231 -6.01 -25.28 16.79
CA PRO A 231 -5.49 -26.37 15.96
C PRO A 231 -6.23 -26.46 14.64
N GLY A 232 -5.51 -26.57 13.53
CA GLY A 232 -6.08 -26.58 12.19
C GLY A 232 -5.28 -27.45 11.22
N ASP A 233 -5.86 -27.68 10.05
CA ASP A 233 -5.19 -28.40 8.96
C ASP A 233 -4.05 -27.54 8.39
N GLN A 234 -2.81 -28.01 8.59
CA GLN A 234 -1.59 -27.34 8.12
C GLN A 234 -1.57 -27.17 6.60
N ALA A 235 -2.07 -28.15 5.85
CA ALA A 235 -2.10 -28.08 4.39
C ALA A 235 -3.12 -27.04 3.90
N ALA A 236 -4.28 -26.94 4.57
CA ALA A 236 -5.26 -25.90 4.28
C ALA A 236 -4.74 -24.50 4.61
N ILE A 237 -4.03 -24.34 5.72
CA ILE A 237 -3.39 -23.07 6.10
C ILE A 237 -2.31 -22.68 5.08
N GLU A 238 -1.45 -23.61 4.69
CA GLU A 238 -0.39 -23.36 3.70
C GLU A 238 -0.97 -22.98 2.33
N ALA A 239 -2.03 -23.67 1.88
CA ALA A 239 -2.73 -23.35 0.64
C ALA A 239 -3.39 -21.96 0.68
N SER A 240 -4.02 -21.59 1.80
CA SER A 240 -4.61 -20.27 2.00
C SER A 240 -3.53 -19.16 1.95
N ILE A 241 -2.40 -19.39 2.64
CA ILE A 241 -1.25 -18.47 2.63
C ILE A 241 -0.72 -18.31 1.21
N GLN A 242 -0.53 -19.40 0.46
CA GLN A 242 -0.01 -19.32 -0.91
C GLN A 242 -0.96 -18.54 -1.82
N ALA A 243 -2.27 -18.81 -1.76
CA ALA A 243 -3.27 -18.06 -2.53
C ALA A 243 -3.26 -16.56 -2.19
N MET A 244 -3.02 -16.21 -0.93
CA MET A 244 -2.88 -14.81 -0.52
C MET A 244 -1.58 -14.18 -1.00
N VAL A 245 -0.46 -14.92 -0.96
CA VAL A 245 0.82 -14.47 -1.51
C VAL A 245 0.66 -14.15 -3.00
N ASP A 246 -0.04 -15.00 -3.76
CA ASP A 246 -0.30 -14.77 -5.19
C ASP A 246 -1.15 -13.51 -5.43
N LYS A 247 -2.14 -13.24 -4.57
CA LYS A 247 -2.93 -11.99 -4.62
C LYS A 247 -2.08 -10.75 -4.37
N VAL A 248 -1.18 -10.79 -3.39
CA VAL A 248 -0.26 -9.67 -3.11
C VAL A 248 0.76 -9.51 -4.24
N HIS A 249 1.27 -10.63 -4.75
CA HIS A 249 2.22 -10.67 -5.86
C HIS A 249 1.68 -10.00 -7.13
N ALA A 250 0.37 -10.08 -7.38
CA ALA A 250 -0.27 -9.45 -8.52
C ALA A 250 -0.08 -7.93 -8.58
N TYR A 251 0.03 -7.25 -7.44
CA TYR A 251 0.35 -5.81 -7.39
C TYR A 251 1.78 -5.52 -6.87
N VAL A 252 2.48 -6.49 -6.29
CA VAL A 252 3.89 -6.39 -5.87
C VAL A 252 4.68 -7.62 -6.31
N PRO A 253 5.24 -7.63 -7.53
CA PRO A 253 5.91 -8.82 -8.09
C PRO A 253 7.09 -9.33 -7.26
N GLY A 254 7.72 -8.49 -6.44
CA GLY A 254 8.81 -8.91 -5.56
C GLY A 254 8.38 -9.53 -4.22
N TYR A 255 7.08 -9.56 -3.91
CA TYR A 255 6.54 -10.15 -2.68
C TYR A 255 6.47 -11.67 -2.80
N ARG A 256 7.12 -12.38 -1.86
CA ARG A 256 7.20 -13.85 -1.88
C ARG A 256 7.52 -14.45 -0.51
N LEU A 257 7.21 -15.74 -0.36
CA LEU A 257 7.70 -16.56 0.75
C LEU A 257 9.22 -16.77 0.61
N LYS A 258 9.96 -16.46 1.67
CA LYS A 258 11.40 -16.79 1.78
C LYS A 258 11.62 -18.22 2.22
N GLN A 259 10.71 -18.78 3.00
CA GLN A 259 10.78 -20.14 3.52
C GLN A 259 9.42 -20.80 3.38
N ARG A 260 9.40 -22.14 3.39
CA ARG A 260 8.14 -22.88 3.59
C ARG A 260 7.50 -22.46 4.91
N VAL A 261 6.18 -22.49 4.97
CA VAL A 261 5.43 -22.21 6.20
C VAL A 261 5.84 -23.22 7.27
N GLN A 262 6.13 -22.73 8.47
CA GLN A 262 6.54 -23.57 9.60
C GLN A 262 5.40 -23.69 10.60
N PHE A 263 5.21 -24.89 11.15
CA PHE A 263 4.15 -25.20 12.09
C PHE A 263 4.70 -25.79 13.39
N GLU A 264 4.13 -25.38 14.52
CA GLU A 264 4.47 -25.88 15.85
C GLU A 264 3.19 -26.03 16.67
N LEU A 265 2.87 -27.24 17.12
CA LEU A 265 1.68 -27.52 17.91
C LEU A 265 1.99 -27.33 19.41
N PHE A 266 1.22 -26.48 20.07
CA PHE A 266 1.24 -26.27 21.51
C PHE A 266 0.03 -26.96 22.13
N ASP A 267 0.24 -28.10 22.78
CA ASP A 267 -0.81 -28.83 23.50
C ASP A 267 -0.91 -28.41 24.98
N ALA A 268 -1.81 -29.06 25.74
CA ALA A 268 -2.02 -28.75 27.15
C ALA A 268 -0.77 -28.94 28.03
N SER A 269 0.17 -29.80 27.62
CA SER A 269 1.41 -30.05 28.35
C SER A 269 2.48 -28.98 28.08
N HIS A 270 2.37 -28.24 26.97
CA HIS A 270 3.34 -27.21 26.57
C HIS A 270 2.67 -25.86 26.25
N ALA A 271 1.53 -25.54 26.84
CA ALA A 271 0.76 -24.32 26.53
C ALA A 271 1.61 -23.02 26.62
N LEU A 272 1.48 -22.15 25.63
CA LEU A 272 2.23 -20.90 25.54
C LEU A 272 1.58 -19.82 26.43
N ASN A 273 2.36 -19.12 27.24
CA ASN A 273 1.87 -17.93 27.93
C ASN A 273 1.87 -16.73 26.97
N VAL A 274 0.72 -16.48 26.34
CA VAL A 274 0.57 -15.43 25.33
C VAL A 274 0.35 -14.08 26.02
N PRO A 275 1.10 -13.02 25.63
CA PRO A 275 0.99 -11.69 26.22
C PRO A 275 -0.47 -11.22 26.30
N GLY A 276 -0.92 -11.05 27.55
CA GLY A 276 -2.27 -10.68 27.98
C GLY A 276 -3.45 -11.41 27.34
N LEU A 277 -3.24 -12.66 26.91
CA LEU A 277 -4.30 -13.65 26.73
C LEU A 277 -4.15 -14.85 27.69
N GLY A 278 -2.97 -14.99 28.32
CA GLY A 278 -2.68 -16.07 29.28
C GLY A 278 -2.21 -17.35 28.59
N LYS A 279 -2.31 -18.48 29.29
CA LYS A 279 -1.90 -19.78 28.76
C LYS A 279 -2.86 -20.26 27.67
N LEU A 280 -2.34 -20.48 26.47
CA LEU A 280 -3.09 -20.95 25.33
C LEU A 280 -2.42 -22.16 24.66
N THR A 281 -3.24 -23.09 24.22
CA THR A 281 -2.87 -24.17 23.30
C THR A 281 -3.22 -23.75 21.88
N GLY A 282 -2.63 -24.38 20.87
CA GLY A 282 -2.99 -24.11 19.49
C GLY A 282 -1.92 -24.50 18.50
N LEU A 283 -2.10 -24.08 17.26
CA LEU A 283 -1.12 -24.23 16.20
C LEU A 283 -0.43 -22.89 15.97
N LYS A 284 0.87 -22.83 16.21
CA LYS A 284 1.68 -21.69 15.81
C LYS A 284 2.10 -21.87 14.36
N THR A 285 1.74 -20.89 13.55
CA THR A 285 2.17 -20.77 12.16
C THR A 285 3.22 -19.66 12.07
N SER A 286 4.38 -19.96 11.50
CA SER A 286 5.45 -18.99 11.25
C SER A 286 5.68 -18.84 9.75
N VAL A 287 5.52 -17.61 9.26
CA VAL A 287 5.65 -17.26 7.84
C VAL A 287 6.78 -16.28 7.67
N PHE A 288 7.69 -16.56 6.75
CA PHE A 288 8.86 -15.74 6.47
C PHE A 288 8.75 -15.17 5.07
N LEU A 289 8.61 -13.86 4.97
CA LEU A 289 8.45 -13.13 3.73
C LEU A 289 9.74 -12.39 3.36
N GLU A 290 9.94 -12.18 2.06
CA GLU A 290 10.83 -11.14 1.55
C GLU A 290 10.09 -10.29 0.52
N VAL A 291 10.37 -8.99 0.53
CA VAL A 291 9.73 -8.03 -0.38
C VAL A 291 10.81 -7.27 -1.13
N GLU A 292 10.94 -7.58 -2.41
CA GLU A 292 11.83 -6.89 -3.33
C GLU A 292 11.08 -5.77 -4.04
N GLY A 293 11.63 -4.55 -4.06
CA GLY A 293 11.02 -3.42 -4.74
C GLY A 293 11.35 -3.38 -6.24
N ALA A 294 10.52 -2.71 -7.03
CA ALA A 294 10.69 -2.58 -8.49
C ALA A 294 11.84 -1.63 -8.92
N ALA A 295 12.58 -1.08 -7.97
CA ALA A 295 13.68 -0.14 -8.19
C ALA A 295 13.29 1.14 -8.97
N HIS A 296 12.07 1.64 -8.78
CA HIS A 296 11.57 2.82 -9.48
C HIS A 296 12.23 4.12 -9.02
N TYR A 297 12.36 4.32 -7.70
CA TYR A 297 13.08 5.45 -7.11
C TYR A 297 14.28 5.02 -6.27
N LEU A 298 14.03 4.27 -5.19
CA LEU A 298 15.10 3.62 -4.43
C LEU A 298 15.45 2.26 -5.03
N PRO A 299 16.66 1.70 -4.79
CA PRO A 299 17.01 0.38 -5.30
C PRO A 299 16.12 -0.75 -4.76
N ALA A 300 16.22 -1.95 -5.36
CA ALA A 300 15.34 -3.09 -5.10
C ALA A 300 15.26 -3.56 -3.63
N TYR A 301 16.23 -3.18 -2.78
CA TYR A 301 16.17 -3.47 -1.35
C TYR A 301 15.02 -2.75 -0.63
N ALA A 302 14.53 -1.64 -1.18
CA ALA A 302 13.51 -0.79 -0.57
C ALA A 302 12.08 -1.28 -0.82
N GLY A 303 11.85 -2.60 -0.70
CA GLY A 303 10.52 -3.21 -0.89
C GLY A 303 9.45 -2.71 0.08
N ASN A 304 9.86 -2.11 1.21
CA ASN A 304 8.96 -1.45 2.14
C ASN A 304 8.28 -0.20 1.58
N LEU A 305 8.93 0.51 0.66
CA LEU A 305 8.28 1.59 -0.07
C LEU A 305 7.36 1.00 -1.12
N ASP A 306 7.87 0.01 -1.87
CA ASP A 306 7.16 -0.58 -3.00
C ASP A 306 5.83 -1.22 -2.58
N ILE A 307 5.80 -1.99 -1.49
CA ILE A 307 4.56 -2.59 -0.98
C ILE A 307 3.50 -1.56 -0.63
N MET A 308 3.92 -0.41 -0.09
CA MET A 308 3.02 0.68 0.28
C MET A 308 2.50 1.42 -0.95
N THR A 309 3.40 1.84 -1.85
CA THR A 309 3.03 2.64 -3.02
C THR A 309 2.27 1.82 -4.06
N SER A 310 2.62 0.55 -4.25
CA SER A 310 1.89 -0.38 -5.12
C SER A 310 0.50 -0.68 -4.58
N ALA A 311 0.34 -0.86 -3.26
CA ALA A 311 -0.99 -1.02 -2.66
C ALA A 311 -1.84 0.25 -2.83
N ALA A 312 -1.26 1.43 -2.61
CA ALA A 312 -1.97 2.70 -2.79
C ALA A 312 -2.39 2.91 -4.26
N LEU A 313 -1.49 2.61 -5.20
CA LEU A 313 -1.81 2.65 -6.63
C LEU A 313 -2.95 1.68 -6.98
N ALA A 314 -2.89 0.43 -6.52
CA ALA A 314 -3.94 -0.56 -6.78
C ALA A 314 -5.32 -0.09 -6.27
N CYS A 315 -5.38 0.51 -5.08
CA CYS A 315 -6.60 1.11 -4.56
C CYS A 315 -7.13 2.23 -5.48
N ALA A 316 -6.26 3.19 -5.81
CA ALA A 316 -6.63 4.35 -6.62
C ALA A 316 -7.09 3.96 -8.02
N ASP A 317 -6.38 3.02 -8.66
CA ASP A 317 -6.66 2.56 -10.01
C ASP A 317 -8.02 1.84 -10.05
N ARG A 318 -8.33 1.01 -9.03
CA ARG A 318 -9.64 0.37 -8.87
C ARG A 318 -10.78 1.36 -8.63
N ILE A 319 -10.53 2.38 -7.81
CA ILE A 319 -11.49 3.49 -7.56
C ILE A 319 -11.76 4.25 -8.86
N ALA A 320 -10.73 4.61 -9.61
CA ALA A 320 -10.85 5.33 -10.87
C ALA A 320 -11.56 4.48 -11.94
N ALA A 321 -11.21 3.19 -12.07
CA ALA A 321 -11.88 2.27 -12.99
C ALA A 321 -13.40 2.22 -12.72
N THR A 322 -13.80 2.16 -11.45
CA THR A 322 -15.22 2.14 -11.06
C THR A 322 -15.93 3.44 -11.44
N ARG A 323 -15.30 4.60 -11.21
CA ARG A 323 -15.87 5.90 -11.58
C ARG A 323 -15.97 6.11 -13.09
N LEU A 324 -14.93 5.72 -13.83
CA LEU A 324 -14.90 5.83 -15.28
C LEU A 324 -15.94 4.93 -15.94
N ALA A 325 -16.16 3.73 -15.39
CA ALA A 325 -17.22 2.83 -15.86
C ALA A 325 -18.64 3.39 -15.60
N LEU A 326 -18.85 4.15 -14.51
CA LEU A 326 -20.13 4.81 -14.23
C LEU A 326 -20.38 6.06 -15.08
N ALA A 327 -19.32 6.65 -15.64
CA ALA A 327 -19.38 7.86 -16.46
C ALA A 327 -19.45 7.58 -17.98
N ALA A 328 -19.28 6.31 -18.38
CA ALA A 328 -19.38 5.82 -19.75
C ALA A 328 -20.82 5.35 -20.06
#